data_AF-A0A519NB42-F1
#
_entry.id   AF-A0A519NB42-F1
#
_cell.length_a   1.000
_cell.length_b   1.000
_cell.length_c   1.000
_cell.angle_alpha   90.00
_cell.angle_beta   90.00
_cell.angle_gamma   90.00
#
_symmetry.space_group_name_H-M   'P 1'
#
loop_
_entity.id
_entity.type
_entity.pdbx_description
1 polymer ?
#
loop_
_entity_poly.entity_id
_entity_poly.type
_entity_poly.pdbx_seq_one_letter_code
_entity_poly.pdbx_strand_id
1 'polypeptide(L)'
;MILINSAPGVDRVLLDANSTPIEIVSSFGAGYYFRAFIKINNVAFDEQGWSRENATVARKNLEKLFYAYFAPIFNPALGDGFFEQTHLVKEVQVLIAEYSLSSDVLVDEGSLPVFYIMHNRKPQLFSDQDKIQILDVQPAVLRVPRDGKVELPIFVNASSDALVAKIFSENGTTVTIDGGTVDGKKAFLFSHLIATLNIPETDEYFTIEIACGNQIVSKTYKFISLINFGVQKLAFLNNFGYWITTYFDGELELVSAYKGETYLQDDGTEKVFEISEDATYTLNTGSLLSNEKAIIRQVANATETKLLVDGQWLEMVNKSKRYRELADQSNTFEEDFIFGLRLDRRFENTGVGPVTTTPVLTITGTSVSGPDVTIDFTISDYIYPVVKLQLSSDGITFNDSDDISIVSPQLLTLLPGTWYIRIASNGYTPQIFSNVVTVVVS
;
A
#
# COMPACT_ATOMS: atom_id res chain seq x y z
N MET A 1 13.60 -39.65 -15.51
CA MET A 1 13.06 -38.77 -16.57
C MET A 1 11.79 -38.14 -16.07
N ILE A 2 11.86 -36.84 -15.83
CA ILE A 2 10.72 -35.97 -15.57
C ILE A 2 10.04 -35.65 -16.91
N LEU A 3 8.72 -35.82 -16.95
CA LEU A 3 7.85 -35.40 -18.04
C LEU A 3 6.83 -34.42 -17.50
N ILE A 4 6.76 -33.23 -18.10
CA ILE A 4 5.74 -32.23 -17.80
C ILE A 4 4.52 -32.56 -18.67
N ASN A 5 3.48 -33.12 -18.07
CA ASN A 5 2.27 -33.52 -18.80
C ASN A 5 1.28 -32.35 -18.94
N SER A 6 1.26 -31.45 -17.96
CA SER A 6 0.45 -30.22 -18.01
C SER A 6 1.19 -29.07 -17.34
N ALA A 7 1.26 -27.94 -18.03
CA ALA A 7 1.82 -26.69 -17.52
C ALA A 7 1.27 -25.50 -18.35
N PRO A 8 1.39 -24.27 -17.86
CA PRO A 8 1.19 -23.08 -18.66
C PRO A 8 2.00 -23.15 -19.97
N GLY A 9 1.37 -22.74 -21.08
CA GLY A 9 2.08 -22.59 -22.35
C GLY A 9 3.15 -21.49 -22.26
N VAL A 10 4.11 -21.54 -23.18
CA VAL A 10 5.13 -20.49 -23.34
C VAL A 10 4.43 -19.15 -23.52
N ASP A 11 4.93 -18.15 -22.81
CA ASP A 11 4.52 -16.75 -22.99
C ASP A 11 3.05 -16.46 -22.66
N ARG A 12 2.37 -17.37 -21.98
CA ARG A 12 0.96 -17.19 -21.59
C ARG A 12 0.84 -16.19 -20.44
N VAL A 13 -0.21 -15.38 -20.44
CA VAL A 13 -0.60 -14.58 -19.26
C VAL A 13 -1.77 -15.26 -18.57
N LEU A 14 -1.56 -15.57 -17.28
CA LEU A 14 -2.55 -16.20 -16.43
C LEU A 14 -2.96 -15.26 -15.30
N LEU A 15 -4.20 -15.39 -14.86
CA LEU A 15 -4.72 -14.69 -13.70
C LEU A 15 -4.35 -15.48 -12.43
N ASP A 16 -3.73 -14.85 -11.44
CA ASP A 16 -3.28 -15.48 -10.18
C ASP A 16 -4.39 -16.26 -9.45
N ALA A 17 -5.59 -15.70 -9.31
CA ALA A 17 -6.71 -16.38 -8.66
C ALA A 17 -7.45 -17.37 -9.59
N ASN A 18 -7.01 -17.57 -10.84
CA ASN A 18 -7.52 -18.66 -11.67
C ASN A 18 -6.74 -19.96 -11.39
N SER A 19 -7.42 -21.08 -11.55
CA SER A 19 -6.78 -22.39 -11.45
C SER A 19 -5.71 -22.55 -12.52
N THR A 20 -4.49 -22.86 -12.08
CA THR A 20 -3.30 -23.10 -12.91
C THR A 20 -2.73 -24.47 -12.54
N PRO A 21 -3.33 -25.57 -13.04
CA PRO A 21 -2.88 -26.91 -12.74
C PRO A 21 -1.56 -27.23 -13.47
N ILE A 22 -0.67 -27.89 -12.74
CA ILE A 22 0.60 -28.43 -13.23
C ILE A 22 0.62 -29.91 -12.90
N GLU A 23 0.94 -30.73 -13.88
CA GLU A 23 1.08 -32.17 -13.74
C GLU A 23 2.45 -32.63 -14.22
N ILE A 24 3.14 -33.35 -13.35
CA ILE A 24 4.49 -33.86 -13.55
C ILE A 24 4.49 -35.36 -13.36
N VAL A 25 5.12 -36.07 -14.27
CA VAL A 25 5.26 -37.53 -14.27
C VAL A 25 6.74 -37.89 -14.21
N SER A 26 7.12 -38.79 -13.30
CA SER A 26 8.47 -39.33 -13.17
C SER A 26 8.52 -40.82 -13.51
N SER A 27 9.63 -41.23 -14.12
CA SER A 27 9.96 -42.63 -14.39
C SER A 27 10.54 -43.38 -13.19
N PHE A 28 10.94 -42.71 -12.10
CA PHE A 28 11.70 -43.34 -11.00
C PHE A 28 10.84 -44.03 -9.93
N GLY A 29 9.52 -43.83 -9.95
CA GLY A 29 8.59 -44.54 -9.07
C GLY A 29 8.72 -44.16 -7.58
N ALA A 30 8.29 -45.04 -6.69
CA ALA A 30 8.34 -44.79 -5.25
C ALA A 30 9.79 -44.61 -4.74
N GLY A 31 10.01 -43.70 -3.78
CA GLY A 31 11.35 -43.42 -3.22
C GLY A 31 11.95 -42.06 -3.60
N TYR A 32 11.19 -41.22 -4.30
CA TYR A 32 11.64 -39.92 -4.81
C TYR A 32 10.58 -38.84 -4.56
N TYR A 33 11.01 -37.58 -4.53
CA TYR A 33 10.13 -36.43 -4.34
C TYR A 33 10.58 -35.25 -5.22
N PHE A 34 9.70 -34.29 -5.44
CA PHE A 34 10.00 -33.11 -6.25
C PHE A 34 10.21 -31.88 -5.38
N ARG A 35 11.13 -31.00 -5.81
CA ARG A 35 11.24 -29.62 -5.35
C ARG A 35 11.04 -28.68 -6.53
N ALA A 36 10.21 -27.66 -6.33
CA ALA A 36 9.99 -26.61 -7.29
C ALA A 36 10.70 -25.34 -6.82
N PHE A 37 11.60 -24.81 -7.65
CA PHE A 37 12.26 -23.53 -7.46
C PHE A 37 11.56 -22.51 -8.34
N ILE A 38 10.89 -21.56 -7.71
CA ILE A 38 10.08 -20.55 -8.37
C ILE A 38 10.85 -19.23 -8.36
N LYS A 39 10.97 -18.60 -9.53
CA LYS A 39 11.51 -17.26 -9.68
C LYS A 39 10.45 -16.33 -10.26
N ILE A 40 10.43 -15.10 -9.76
CA ILE A 40 9.62 -14.01 -10.28
C ILE A 40 10.54 -12.93 -10.82
N ASN A 41 10.39 -12.54 -12.09
CA ASN A 41 11.26 -11.57 -12.76
C ASN A 41 12.76 -11.89 -12.54
N ASN A 42 13.15 -13.15 -12.72
CA ASN A 42 14.50 -13.70 -12.45
C ASN A 42 14.99 -13.66 -10.98
N VAL A 43 14.16 -13.25 -10.02
CA VAL A 43 14.50 -13.24 -8.58
C VAL A 43 13.91 -14.48 -7.92
N ALA A 44 14.70 -15.17 -7.07
CA ALA A 44 14.21 -16.31 -6.29
C ALA A 44 13.02 -15.89 -5.42
N PHE A 45 11.90 -16.59 -5.58
CA PHE A 45 10.65 -16.31 -4.87
C PHE A 45 10.39 -17.36 -3.79
N ASP A 46 10.37 -18.63 -4.17
CA ASP A 46 10.00 -19.70 -3.26
C ASP A 46 10.63 -21.05 -3.67
N GLU A 47 10.83 -21.92 -2.69
CA GLU A 47 11.23 -23.31 -2.86
C GLU A 47 10.18 -24.21 -2.19
N GLN A 48 9.49 -25.01 -3.00
CA GLN A 48 8.39 -25.84 -2.51
C GLN A 48 8.66 -27.32 -2.69
N GLY A 49 8.44 -28.10 -1.64
CA GLY A 49 8.32 -29.55 -1.74
C GLY A 49 7.00 -29.95 -2.40
N TRP A 50 7.06 -30.63 -3.54
CA TRP A 50 5.88 -31.10 -4.25
C TRP A 50 5.68 -32.60 -4.04
N SER A 51 4.78 -32.91 -3.10
CA SER A 51 4.36 -34.29 -2.83
C SER A 51 3.71 -34.93 -4.04
N ARG A 52 3.95 -36.24 -4.21
CA ARG A 52 3.30 -37.03 -5.25
C ARG A 52 1.89 -37.43 -4.83
N GLU A 53 1.00 -37.49 -5.80
CA GLU A 53 -0.34 -38.07 -5.66
C GLU A 53 -0.26 -39.61 -5.66
N ASN A 54 0.66 -40.17 -6.46
CA ASN A 54 0.92 -41.61 -6.52
C ASN A 54 2.43 -41.90 -6.74
N ALA A 55 2.80 -43.13 -7.09
CA ALA A 55 4.22 -43.50 -7.23
C ALA A 55 4.99 -42.66 -8.28
N THR A 56 4.32 -42.10 -9.28
CA THR A 56 4.97 -41.44 -10.43
C THR A 56 4.46 -40.04 -10.72
N VAL A 57 3.27 -39.66 -10.26
CA VAL A 57 2.61 -38.41 -10.64
C VAL A 57 2.56 -37.42 -9.46
N ALA A 58 2.90 -36.16 -9.73
CA ALA A 58 2.63 -35.04 -8.84
C ALA A 58 1.74 -34.01 -9.54
N ARG A 59 0.72 -33.53 -8.83
CA ARG A 59 -0.18 -32.45 -9.27
C ARG A 59 -0.13 -31.30 -8.30
N LYS A 60 -0.01 -30.09 -8.84
CA LYS A 60 -0.07 -28.85 -8.07
C LYS A 60 -0.89 -27.81 -8.80
N ASN A 61 -1.50 -26.92 -8.04
CA ASN A 61 -2.21 -25.77 -8.59
C ASN A 61 -1.53 -24.51 -8.01
N LEU A 62 -1.17 -23.57 -8.88
CA LEU A 62 -0.53 -22.32 -8.48
C LEU A 62 -1.53 -21.20 -8.13
N GLU A 63 -2.83 -21.51 -8.08
CA GLU A 63 -3.88 -20.55 -7.72
C GLU A 63 -3.54 -19.79 -6.42
N LYS A 64 -3.55 -18.46 -6.51
CA LYS A 64 -3.28 -17.49 -5.42
C LYS A 64 -1.91 -17.60 -4.77
N LEU A 65 -0.99 -18.34 -5.39
CA LEU A 65 0.36 -18.47 -4.86
C LEU A 65 1.11 -17.13 -4.89
N PHE A 66 0.84 -16.30 -5.91
CA PHE A 66 1.59 -15.07 -6.17
C PHE A 66 0.95 -13.83 -5.53
N TYR A 67 -0.20 -14.00 -4.87
CA TYR A 67 -1.01 -12.91 -4.33
C TYR A 67 -0.21 -11.92 -3.47
N ALA A 68 0.68 -12.42 -2.60
CA ALA A 68 1.49 -11.59 -1.71
C ALA A 68 2.54 -10.72 -2.42
N TYR A 69 2.85 -11.00 -3.68
CA TYR A 69 3.85 -10.26 -4.46
C TYR A 69 3.25 -9.04 -5.18
N PHE A 70 1.93 -8.92 -5.19
CA PHE A 70 1.21 -7.80 -5.77
C PHE A 70 0.89 -6.77 -4.68
N ALA A 71 1.48 -5.58 -4.79
CA ALA A 71 1.19 -4.46 -3.91
C ALA A 71 0.39 -3.40 -4.68
N PRO A 72 -0.89 -3.18 -4.37
CA PRO A 72 -1.68 -2.15 -5.05
C PRO A 72 -1.15 -0.76 -4.67
N ILE A 73 -0.87 0.09 -5.66
CA ILE A 73 -0.35 1.44 -5.45
C ILE A 73 -1.48 2.45 -5.64
N PHE A 74 -1.83 3.19 -4.57
CA PHE A 74 -2.79 4.30 -4.68
C PHE A 74 -2.04 5.61 -4.96
N ASN A 75 -2.29 6.21 -6.13
CA ASN A 75 -1.75 7.52 -6.48
C ASN A 75 -2.84 8.45 -7.03
N PRO A 76 -3.48 9.28 -6.17
CA PRO A 76 -4.55 10.17 -6.61
C PRO A 76 -4.07 11.30 -7.52
N ALA A 77 -2.76 11.60 -7.52
CA ALA A 77 -2.14 12.69 -8.29
C ALA A 77 -1.56 12.22 -9.64
N LEU A 78 -1.98 11.05 -10.14
CA LEU A 78 -1.67 10.60 -11.50
C LEU A 78 -2.08 11.69 -12.51
N GLY A 79 -1.18 12.02 -13.45
CA GLY A 79 -1.45 12.97 -14.52
C GLY A 79 -2.34 12.37 -15.62
N ASP A 80 -2.35 13.03 -16.78
CA ASP A 80 -3.07 12.55 -17.96
C ASP A 80 -2.19 11.60 -18.79
N GLY A 81 -2.79 10.52 -19.28
CA GLY A 81 -2.24 9.60 -20.26
C GLY A 81 -2.17 8.14 -19.82
N PHE A 82 -1.28 7.36 -20.46
CA PHE A 82 -1.05 5.95 -20.14
C PHE A 82 0.04 5.75 -19.08
N PHE A 83 -0.31 5.06 -17.99
CA PHE A 83 0.62 4.73 -16.91
C PHE A 83 0.78 3.22 -16.76
N GLU A 84 1.98 2.70 -17.06
CA GLU A 84 2.31 1.28 -16.92
C GLU A 84 2.32 0.86 -15.45
N GLN A 85 1.54 -0.17 -15.12
CA GLN A 85 1.47 -0.78 -13.79
C GLN A 85 2.37 -2.01 -13.73
N THR A 86 3.69 -1.79 -13.67
CA THR A 86 4.73 -2.83 -13.64
C THR A 86 4.63 -3.78 -12.44
N HIS A 87 3.87 -3.39 -11.41
CA HIS A 87 3.61 -4.22 -10.25
C HIS A 87 2.54 -5.27 -10.48
N LEU A 88 1.65 -5.14 -11.48
CA LEU A 88 0.48 -6.00 -11.67
C LEU A 88 0.70 -7.20 -12.61
N VAL A 89 1.78 -7.23 -13.38
CA VAL A 89 2.15 -8.35 -14.25
C VAL A 89 3.57 -8.78 -13.94
N LYS A 90 3.79 -10.08 -13.76
CA LYS A 90 5.07 -10.67 -13.35
C LYS A 90 5.43 -11.86 -14.21
N GLU A 91 6.68 -11.94 -14.65
CA GLU A 91 7.23 -13.12 -15.30
C GLU A 91 7.51 -14.19 -14.25
N VAL A 92 7.14 -15.44 -14.55
CA VAL A 92 7.32 -16.60 -13.67
C VAL A 92 8.14 -17.66 -14.39
N GLN A 93 9.16 -18.15 -13.69
CA GLN A 93 9.99 -19.26 -14.11
C GLN A 93 9.97 -20.32 -13.01
N VAL A 94 9.76 -21.58 -13.38
CA VAL A 94 9.72 -22.69 -12.43
C VAL A 94 10.65 -23.80 -12.90
N LEU A 95 11.64 -24.11 -12.08
CA LEU A 95 12.49 -25.27 -12.23
C LEU A 95 11.99 -26.37 -11.30
N ILE A 96 11.75 -27.56 -11.83
CA ILE A 96 11.38 -28.74 -11.07
C ILE A 96 12.57 -29.67 -11.02
N ALA A 97 12.96 -30.05 -9.82
CA ALA A 97 14.04 -30.97 -9.55
C ALA A 97 13.50 -32.18 -8.79
N GLU A 98 13.92 -33.38 -9.17
CA GLU A 98 13.57 -34.63 -8.49
C GLU A 98 14.75 -35.12 -7.66
N TYR A 99 14.48 -35.45 -6.41
CA TYR A 99 15.48 -35.89 -5.43
C TYR A 99 15.15 -37.29 -4.91
N SER A 100 16.19 -38.07 -4.61
CA SER A 100 16.04 -39.34 -3.90
C SER A 100 15.72 -39.09 -2.42
N LEU A 101 14.72 -39.79 -1.88
CA LEU A 101 14.36 -39.68 -0.45
C LEU A 101 15.45 -40.21 0.49
N SER A 102 16.28 -41.16 0.05
CA SER A 102 17.27 -41.81 0.93
C SER A 102 18.59 -41.06 1.00
N SER A 103 18.98 -40.36 -0.05
CA SER A 103 20.28 -39.68 -0.16
C SER A 103 20.19 -38.17 -0.32
N ASP A 104 18.99 -37.63 -0.56
CA ASP A 104 18.77 -36.22 -0.92
C ASP A 104 19.59 -35.73 -2.12
N VAL A 105 19.94 -36.66 -3.03
CA VAL A 105 20.68 -36.34 -4.25
C VAL A 105 19.72 -36.06 -5.39
N LEU A 106 19.99 -34.99 -6.13
CA LEU A 106 19.32 -34.63 -7.38
C LEU A 106 19.49 -35.77 -8.39
N VAL A 107 18.38 -36.28 -8.92
CA VAL A 107 18.39 -37.34 -9.94
C VAL A 107 17.97 -36.86 -11.31
N ASP A 108 17.18 -35.79 -11.38
CA ASP A 108 16.66 -35.25 -12.63
C ASP A 108 16.10 -33.85 -12.43
N GLU A 109 16.03 -33.06 -13.51
CA GLU A 109 15.44 -31.73 -13.49
C GLU A 109 14.76 -31.37 -14.81
N GLY A 110 13.78 -30.48 -14.74
CA GLY A 110 13.06 -29.96 -15.89
C GLY A 110 12.48 -28.59 -15.60
N SER A 111 12.51 -27.70 -16.58
CA SER A 111 11.92 -26.36 -16.46
C SER A 111 10.54 -26.33 -17.09
N LEU A 112 9.59 -25.68 -16.41
CA LEU A 112 8.34 -25.30 -17.05
C LEU A 112 8.61 -24.20 -18.10
N PRO A 113 7.77 -24.07 -19.14
CA PRO A 113 7.78 -22.88 -20.00
C PRO A 113 7.72 -21.59 -19.17
N VAL A 114 8.39 -20.54 -19.63
CA VAL A 114 8.24 -19.20 -19.01
C VAL A 114 6.84 -18.69 -19.31
N PHE A 115 6.15 -18.20 -18.29
CA PHE A 115 4.81 -17.62 -18.39
C PHE A 115 4.70 -16.38 -17.51
N TYR A 116 3.57 -15.68 -17.56
CA TYR A 116 3.31 -14.48 -16.78
C TYR A 116 2.08 -14.68 -15.90
N ILE A 117 2.10 -14.09 -14.71
CA ILE A 117 0.96 -13.99 -13.82
C ILE A 117 0.56 -12.51 -13.72
N MET A 118 -0.73 -12.25 -13.89
CA MET A 118 -1.35 -10.96 -13.64
C MET A 118 -2.19 -11.03 -12.37
N HIS A 119 -2.12 -9.98 -11.56
CA HIS A 119 -2.89 -9.88 -10.34
C HIS A 119 -4.39 -9.97 -10.60
N ASN A 120 -5.06 -10.86 -9.89
CA ASN A 120 -6.49 -10.79 -9.67
C ASN A 120 -6.88 -11.45 -8.35
N ARG A 121 -7.99 -11.03 -7.75
CA ARG A 121 -8.44 -11.54 -6.44
C ARG A 121 -9.45 -12.68 -6.54
N LYS A 122 -10.32 -12.58 -7.53
CA LYS A 122 -11.43 -13.51 -7.80
C LYS A 122 -11.27 -14.06 -9.22
N PRO A 123 -11.57 -15.35 -9.42
CA PRO A 123 -11.49 -15.95 -10.74
C PRO A 123 -12.31 -15.18 -11.77
N GLN A 124 -11.76 -14.97 -12.95
CA GLN A 124 -12.42 -14.25 -14.04
C GLN A 124 -12.02 -14.81 -15.41
N LEU A 125 -12.92 -14.71 -16.38
CA LEU A 125 -12.59 -14.99 -17.77
C LEU A 125 -11.61 -13.93 -18.29
N PHE A 126 -10.49 -14.40 -18.83
CA PHE A 126 -9.43 -13.57 -19.39
C PHE A 126 -8.79 -14.32 -20.56
N SER A 127 -8.47 -13.59 -21.61
CA SER A 127 -7.81 -14.14 -22.80
C SER A 127 -6.55 -13.34 -23.10
N ASP A 128 -5.40 -13.97 -22.97
CA ASP A 128 -4.13 -13.35 -23.35
C ASP A 128 -3.91 -13.32 -24.87
N GLN A 129 -4.86 -13.82 -25.66
CA GLN A 129 -4.79 -13.81 -27.13
C GLN A 129 -5.27 -12.48 -27.73
N ASP A 130 -6.07 -11.72 -26.97
CA ASP A 130 -6.50 -10.41 -27.41
C ASP A 130 -5.37 -9.39 -27.19
N LYS A 131 -5.19 -8.50 -28.17
CA LYS A 131 -4.18 -7.44 -28.10
C LYS A 131 -4.51 -6.42 -27.03
N ILE A 132 -5.79 -6.20 -26.76
CA ILE A 132 -6.23 -5.26 -25.74
C ILE A 132 -7.51 -5.75 -25.06
N GLN A 133 -7.56 -5.61 -23.73
CA GLN A 133 -8.74 -5.90 -22.93
C GLN A 133 -8.88 -4.87 -21.81
N ILE A 134 -10.12 -4.47 -21.51
CA ILE A 134 -10.41 -3.67 -20.32
C ILE A 134 -10.32 -4.60 -19.11
N LEU A 135 -9.46 -4.25 -18.14
CA LEU A 135 -9.27 -4.98 -16.89
C LEU A 135 -10.27 -4.52 -15.85
N ASP A 136 -11.53 -4.65 -16.20
CA ASP A 136 -12.60 -4.23 -15.33
C ASP A 136 -13.89 -5.01 -15.55
N VAL A 137 -14.70 -5.10 -14.49
CA VAL A 137 -16.05 -5.66 -14.56
C VAL A 137 -17.02 -4.53 -14.23
N GLN A 138 -17.17 -3.58 -15.15
CA GLN A 138 -17.90 -2.34 -14.90
C GLN A 138 -19.32 -2.28 -15.50
N PRO A 139 -20.23 -1.44 -14.93
CA PRO A 139 -21.45 -1.05 -15.65
C PRO A 139 -21.11 -0.53 -17.04
N ALA A 140 -22.02 -0.65 -18.01
CA ALA A 140 -21.81 -0.12 -19.35
C ALA A 140 -21.52 1.39 -19.36
N VAL A 141 -22.03 2.13 -18.35
CA VAL A 141 -21.91 3.58 -18.21
C VAL A 141 -21.45 3.93 -16.80
N LEU A 142 -20.47 4.83 -16.70
CA LEU A 142 -20.05 5.45 -15.43
C LEU A 142 -20.42 6.94 -15.40
N ARG A 143 -20.82 7.43 -14.23
CA ARG A 143 -21.06 8.86 -14.01
C ARG A 143 -19.77 9.57 -13.61
N VAL A 144 -19.54 10.76 -14.15
CA VAL A 144 -18.38 11.61 -13.85
C VAL A 144 -18.80 13.09 -13.88
N PRO A 145 -18.32 13.94 -12.95
CA PRO A 145 -18.53 15.38 -13.06
C PRO A 145 -17.61 15.99 -14.12
N ARG A 146 -17.88 17.22 -14.57
CA ARG A 146 -17.08 17.89 -15.62
C ARG A 146 -15.65 18.23 -15.18
N ASP A 147 -15.43 18.37 -13.88
CA ASP A 147 -14.11 18.54 -13.26
C ASP A 147 -13.52 17.22 -12.74
N GLY A 148 -14.20 16.10 -13.02
CA GLY A 148 -13.79 14.78 -12.60
C GLY A 148 -12.61 14.25 -13.38
N LYS A 149 -12.05 13.17 -12.86
CA LYS A 149 -10.99 12.37 -13.46
C LYS A 149 -11.52 10.99 -13.82
N VAL A 150 -11.21 10.52 -15.01
CA VAL A 150 -11.52 9.17 -15.49
C VAL A 150 -10.29 8.28 -15.46
N GLU A 151 -10.52 7.01 -15.16
CA GLU A 151 -9.51 5.98 -15.00
C GLU A 151 -10.03 4.70 -15.68
N LEU A 152 -9.27 4.19 -16.64
CA LEU A 152 -9.62 2.99 -17.41
C LEU A 152 -8.44 2.00 -17.40
N PRO A 153 -8.53 0.92 -16.61
CA PRO A 153 -7.49 -0.10 -16.56
C PRO A 153 -7.56 -1.00 -17.79
N ILE A 154 -6.42 -1.25 -18.43
CA ILE A 154 -6.32 -2.08 -19.63
C ILE A 154 -5.13 -3.02 -19.56
N PHE A 155 -5.27 -4.18 -20.17
CA PHE A 155 -4.19 -5.10 -20.51
C PHE A 155 -3.91 -4.98 -21.99
N VAL A 156 -2.62 -5.00 -22.34
CA VAL A 156 -2.13 -4.94 -23.71
C VAL A 156 -1.17 -6.10 -23.94
N ASN A 157 -1.40 -6.86 -25.01
CA ASN A 157 -0.47 -7.86 -25.55
C ASN A 157 -0.09 -7.44 -26.98
N ALA A 158 0.99 -6.68 -27.09
CA ALA A 158 1.40 -6.04 -28.34
C ALA A 158 2.74 -6.59 -28.85
N SER A 159 2.94 -6.51 -30.16
CA SER A 159 4.22 -6.81 -30.82
C SER A 159 4.70 -5.57 -31.55
N SER A 160 5.15 -4.58 -30.78
CA SER A 160 5.49 -3.23 -31.26
C SER A 160 4.32 -2.53 -31.99
N ASP A 161 3.12 -2.61 -31.41
CA ASP A 161 1.91 -1.99 -31.95
C ASP A 161 1.73 -0.55 -31.44
N ALA A 162 1.02 0.28 -32.21
CA ALA A 162 0.58 1.59 -31.75
C ALA A 162 -0.57 1.44 -30.75
N LEU A 163 -0.42 2.04 -29.57
CA LEU A 163 -1.45 2.20 -28.56
C LEU A 163 -1.96 3.64 -28.61
N VAL A 164 -3.25 3.84 -28.86
CA VAL A 164 -3.85 5.16 -29.03
C VAL A 164 -5.17 5.24 -28.28
N ALA A 165 -5.33 6.22 -27.40
CA ALA A 165 -6.60 6.61 -26.80
C ALA A 165 -7.20 7.79 -27.57
N LYS A 166 -8.49 7.71 -27.88
CA LYS A 166 -9.28 8.80 -28.45
C LYS A 166 -10.49 9.05 -27.57
N ILE A 167 -10.74 10.31 -27.24
CA ILE A 167 -11.94 10.72 -26.53
C ILE A 167 -12.89 11.37 -27.52
N PHE A 168 -14.10 10.83 -27.64
CA PHE A 168 -15.15 11.34 -28.51
C PHE A 168 -16.24 12.01 -27.68
N SER A 169 -16.58 13.23 -28.07
CA SER A 169 -17.79 13.91 -27.62
C SER A 169 -19.05 13.14 -28.08
N GLU A 170 -20.22 13.47 -27.54
CA GLU A 170 -21.51 12.87 -27.91
C GLU A 170 -21.77 12.96 -29.43
N ASN A 171 -21.31 14.05 -30.07
CA ASN A 171 -21.47 14.28 -31.51
C ASN A 171 -20.40 13.57 -32.37
N GLY A 172 -19.56 12.72 -31.77
CA GLY A 172 -18.50 11.98 -32.46
C GLY A 172 -17.26 12.80 -32.80
N THR A 173 -17.12 14.01 -32.25
CA THR A 173 -15.92 14.84 -32.44
C THR A 173 -14.79 14.33 -31.54
N THR A 174 -13.62 14.07 -32.10
CA THR A 174 -12.43 13.70 -31.31
C THR A 174 -11.89 14.92 -30.57
N VAL A 175 -11.79 14.81 -29.25
CA VAL A 175 -11.38 15.89 -28.33
C VAL A 175 -9.91 15.77 -27.96
N THR A 176 -9.38 14.56 -27.82
CA THR A 176 -7.99 14.31 -27.46
C THR A 176 -7.49 13.00 -28.05
N ILE A 177 -6.20 12.97 -28.35
CA ILE A 177 -5.46 11.79 -28.79
C ILE A 177 -4.21 11.68 -27.91
N ASP A 178 -4.12 10.60 -27.14
CA ASP A 178 -2.89 10.22 -26.44
C ASP A 178 -2.40 8.88 -27.01
N GLY A 179 -1.10 8.65 -27.01
CA GLY A 179 -0.59 7.38 -27.51
C GLY A 179 0.93 7.23 -27.56
N GLY A 180 1.33 6.03 -27.94
CA GLY A 180 2.72 5.63 -28.09
C GLY A 180 2.83 4.27 -28.76
N THR A 181 4.02 3.70 -28.72
CA THR A 181 4.26 2.32 -29.15
C THR A 181 4.43 1.43 -27.94
N VAL A 182 3.80 0.26 -27.96
CA VAL A 182 3.86 -0.72 -26.87
C VAL A 182 4.36 -2.04 -27.41
N ASP A 183 5.20 -2.69 -26.62
CA ASP A 183 5.72 -4.03 -26.90
C ASP A 183 5.59 -4.91 -25.66
N GLY A 184 5.24 -6.17 -25.88
CA GLY A 184 5.06 -7.18 -24.84
C GLY A 184 3.70 -7.18 -24.15
N LYS A 185 3.65 -7.83 -22.98
CA LYS A 185 2.46 -8.04 -22.16
C LYS A 185 2.48 -7.07 -21.00
N LYS A 186 1.64 -6.04 -21.06
CA LYS A 186 1.69 -4.92 -20.13
C LYS A 186 0.30 -4.56 -19.62
N ALA A 187 0.28 -4.12 -18.38
CA ALA A 187 -0.91 -3.60 -17.70
C ALA A 187 -0.77 -2.08 -17.62
N PHE A 188 -1.78 -1.35 -18.07
CA PHE A 188 -1.80 0.12 -18.03
C PHE A 188 -3.03 0.62 -17.27
N LEU A 189 -2.91 1.82 -16.70
CA LEU A 189 -4.03 2.64 -16.30
C LEU A 189 -4.05 3.85 -17.23
N PHE A 190 -5.06 3.97 -18.08
CA PHE A 190 -5.32 5.20 -18.80
C PHE A 190 -6.03 6.17 -17.85
N SER A 191 -5.55 7.40 -17.76
CA SER A 191 -6.14 8.41 -16.88
C SER A 191 -6.25 9.76 -17.56
N HIS A 192 -7.32 10.49 -17.30
CA HIS A 192 -7.49 11.84 -17.83
C HIS A 192 -8.36 12.70 -16.92
N LEU A 193 -7.93 13.93 -16.65
CA LEU A 193 -8.79 14.97 -16.07
C LEU A 193 -9.74 15.48 -17.15
N ILE A 194 -11.04 15.53 -16.86
CA ILE A 194 -12.05 15.94 -17.83
C ILE A 194 -12.06 17.46 -18.03
N ALA A 195 -11.73 18.24 -16.99
CA ALA A 195 -11.69 19.71 -17.07
C ALA A 195 -10.71 20.24 -18.14
N THR A 196 -9.70 19.44 -18.53
CA THR A 196 -8.73 19.83 -19.56
C THR A 196 -9.23 19.55 -20.97
N LEU A 197 -10.35 18.84 -21.11
CA LEU A 197 -10.96 18.48 -22.39
C LEU A 197 -11.98 19.53 -22.80
N ASN A 198 -11.94 19.96 -24.05
CA ASN A 198 -12.93 20.88 -24.62
C ASN A 198 -14.23 20.14 -25.04
N ILE A 199 -14.86 19.43 -24.10
CA ILE A 199 -16.14 18.76 -24.33
C ILE A 199 -17.26 19.81 -24.19
N PRO A 200 -18.17 19.97 -25.17
CA PRO A 200 -19.27 20.92 -25.08
C PRO A 200 -20.10 20.76 -23.80
N GLU A 201 -20.53 21.89 -23.22
CA GLU A 201 -21.39 21.92 -22.03
C GLU A 201 -22.78 21.30 -22.27
N THR A 202 -23.18 21.16 -23.53
CA THR A 202 -24.44 20.53 -23.95
C THR A 202 -24.36 19.02 -24.06
N ASP A 203 -23.16 18.44 -24.16
CA ASP A 203 -23.00 16.99 -24.31
C ASP A 203 -23.35 16.31 -22.97
N GLU A 204 -24.18 15.27 -23.00
CA GLU A 204 -24.59 14.49 -21.82
C GLU A 204 -23.62 13.34 -21.51
N TYR A 205 -22.84 12.92 -22.51
CA TYR A 205 -21.88 11.83 -22.37
C TYR A 205 -20.69 11.99 -23.33
N PHE A 206 -19.66 11.19 -23.11
CA PHE A 206 -18.53 11.03 -24.00
C PHE A 206 -18.07 9.56 -24.01
N THR A 207 -17.32 9.18 -25.04
CA THR A 207 -16.79 7.82 -25.18
C THR A 207 -15.29 7.85 -25.31
N ILE A 208 -14.60 7.00 -24.55
CA ILE A 208 -13.17 6.75 -24.67
C ILE A 208 -13.00 5.49 -25.49
N GLU A 209 -12.25 5.56 -26.58
CA GLU A 209 -11.82 4.40 -27.36
C GLU A 209 -10.32 4.23 -27.24
N ILE A 210 -9.88 3.02 -26.91
CA ILE A 210 -8.46 2.68 -26.88
C ILE A 210 -8.21 1.60 -27.92
N ALA A 211 -7.32 1.92 -28.86
CA ALA A 211 -6.91 1.03 -29.93
C ALA A 211 -5.49 0.52 -29.69
N CYS A 212 -5.27 -0.78 -29.88
CA CYS A 212 -3.95 -1.39 -29.96
C CYS A 212 -3.85 -2.17 -31.27
N GLY A 213 -3.11 -1.62 -32.24
CA GLY A 213 -3.10 -2.15 -33.61
C GLY A 213 -4.49 -2.11 -34.25
N ASN A 214 -5.09 -3.27 -34.53
CA ASN A 214 -6.40 -3.41 -35.16
C ASN A 214 -7.55 -3.69 -34.18
N GLN A 215 -7.28 -3.88 -32.89
CA GLN A 215 -8.30 -4.11 -31.88
C GLN A 215 -8.62 -2.82 -31.13
N ILE A 216 -9.90 -2.62 -30.84
CA ILE A 216 -10.43 -1.44 -30.17
C ILE A 216 -11.32 -1.88 -29.01
N VAL A 217 -11.13 -1.26 -27.86
CA VAL A 217 -12.05 -1.33 -26.72
C VAL A 217 -12.60 0.06 -26.45
N SER A 218 -13.85 0.14 -25.98
CA SER A 218 -14.49 1.43 -25.71
C SER A 218 -15.25 1.45 -24.39
N LYS A 219 -15.37 2.66 -23.83
CA LYS A 219 -16.11 2.91 -22.61
C LYS A 219 -16.82 4.25 -22.66
N THR A 220 -18.10 4.26 -22.32
CA THR A 220 -18.91 5.48 -22.28
C THR A 220 -19.03 6.00 -20.85
N TYR A 221 -18.87 7.30 -20.70
CA TYR A 221 -19.00 8.04 -19.46
C TYR A 221 -20.11 9.08 -19.63
N LYS A 222 -21.00 9.18 -18.64
CA LYS A 222 -22.09 10.13 -18.61
C LYS A 222 -21.78 11.24 -17.61
N PHE A 223 -22.10 12.47 -17.96
CA PHE A 223 -21.96 13.58 -17.02
C PHE A 223 -22.99 13.49 -15.91
N ILE A 224 -22.56 13.79 -14.68
CA ILE A 224 -23.48 14.03 -13.56
C ILE A 224 -24.25 15.32 -13.87
N SER A 225 -25.53 15.18 -14.16
CA SER A 225 -26.48 16.29 -14.29
C SER A 225 -27.43 16.32 -13.08
N LEU A 226 -28.01 17.50 -12.81
CA LEU A 226 -29.00 17.72 -11.74
C LEU A 226 -28.49 17.37 -10.33
N ILE A 227 -27.36 17.97 -9.96
CA ILE A 227 -26.70 17.77 -8.68
C ILE A 227 -27.56 18.35 -7.55
N ASN A 228 -28.10 17.49 -6.68
CA ASN A 228 -28.87 17.90 -5.49
C ASN A 228 -27.96 18.12 -4.26
N PHE A 229 -26.90 17.33 -4.13
CA PHE A 229 -25.89 17.43 -3.06
C PHE A 229 -24.50 17.52 -3.67
N GLY A 230 -23.52 18.07 -2.95
CA GLY A 230 -22.14 18.17 -3.44
C GLY A 230 -21.59 16.80 -3.88
N VAL A 231 -20.86 16.76 -5.00
CA VAL A 231 -20.35 15.50 -5.57
C VAL A 231 -19.29 14.91 -4.65
N GLN A 232 -19.55 13.71 -4.17
CA GLN A 232 -18.67 12.92 -3.32
C GLN A 232 -17.76 12.05 -4.19
N LYS A 233 -16.47 12.05 -3.88
CA LYS A 233 -15.44 11.31 -4.63
C LYS A 233 -14.96 10.12 -3.82
N LEU A 234 -15.01 8.94 -4.44
CA LEU A 234 -14.63 7.67 -3.83
C LEU A 234 -13.64 6.95 -4.75
N ALA A 235 -12.68 6.24 -4.19
CA ALA A 235 -11.79 5.34 -4.92
C ALA A 235 -11.94 3.93 -4.36
N PHE A 236 -11.99 2.92 -5.23
CA PHE A 236 -12.09 1.53 -4.81
C PHE A 236 -11.05 0.67 -5.53
N LEU A 237 -10.59 -0.37 -4.85
CA LEU A 237 -9.65 -1.34 -5.41
C LEU A 237 -10.42 -2.43 -6.17
N ASN A 238 -10.23 -2.49 -7.49
CA ASN A 238 -10.91 -3.44 -8.35
C ASN A 238 -10.30 -4.87 -8.27
N ASN A 239 -10.90 -5.83 -8.98
CA ASN A 239 -10.46 -7.24 -8.94
C ASN A 239 -9.01 -7.43 -9.40
N PHE A 240 -8.50 -6.56 -10.28
CA PHE A 240 -7.17 -6.62 -10.88
C PHE A 240 -6.13 -5.78 -10.14
N GLY A 241 -6.49 -5.13 -9.02
CA GLY A 241 -5.55 -4.35 -8.21
C GLY A 241 -5.40 -2.90 -8.63
N TYR A 242 -6.30 -2.38 -9.47
CA TYR A 242 -6.35 -0.97 -9.82
C TYR A 242 -7.22 -0.18 -8.86
N TRP A 243 -6.74 0.98 -8.45
CA TRP A 243 -7.55 1.98 -7.80
C TRP A 243 -8.31 2.77 -8.86
N ILE A 244 -9.64 2.77 -8.75
CA ILE A 244 -10.54 3.44 -9.69
C ILE A 244 -11.39 4.43 -8.93
N THR A 245 -11.41 5.66 -9.42
CA THR A 245 -12.22 6.73 -8.90
C THR A 245 -13.65 6.68 -9.45
N THR A 246 -14.63 6.88 -8.58
CA THR A 246 -16.04 7.03 -8.90
C THR A 246 -16.65 8.20 -8.13
N TYR A 247 -17.82 8.65 -8.58
CA TYR A 247 -18.45 9.88 -8.13
C TYR A 247 -19.93 9.63 -7.87
N PHE A 248 -20.41 10.16 -6.74
CA PHE A 248 -21.82 10.10 -6.35
C PHE A 248 -22.31 11.50 -5.98
N ASP A 249 -23.58 11.78 -6.20
CA ASP A 249 -24.21 13.09 -5.99
C ASP A 249 -25.25 13.08 -4.85
N GLY A 250 -25.18 12.08 -3.97
CA GLY A 250 -26.02 12.01 -2.77
C GLY A 250 -25.36 12.58 -1.52
N GLU A 251 -26.16 12.68 -0.46
CA GLU A 251 -25.76 13.26 0.81
C GLU A 251 -24.73 12.40 1.55
N LEU A 252 -23.71 13.06 2.12
CA LEU A 252 -22.74 12.44 3.01
C LEU A 252 -23.08 12.83 4.45
N GLU A 253 -23.55 11.86 5.22
CA GLU A 253 -23.79 12.00 6.65
C GLU A 253 -22.61 11.46 7.44
N LEU A 254 -22.16 12.22 8.44
CA LEU A 254 -21.16 11.79 9.41
C LEU A 254 -21.82 11.59 10.77
N VAL A 255 -21.79 10.36 11.26
CA VAL A 255 -22.12 10.04 12.64
C VAL A 255 -20.83 9.75 13.38
N SER A 256 -20.38 10.73 14.15
CA SER A 256 -19.24 10.61 15.05
C SER A 256 -19.71 10.03 16.38
N ALA A 257 -19.08 8.95 16.82
CA ALA A 257 -19.31 8.34 18.12
C ALA A 257 -17.96 8.23 18.85
N TYR A 258 -17.97 8.46 20.16
CA TYR A 258 -16.82 8.15 20.99
C TYR A 258 -17.14 6.88 21.77
N LYS A 259 -16.33 5.86 21.60
CA LYS A 259 -16.45 4.62 22.36
C LYS A 259 -15.34 4.61 23.42
N GLY A 260 -15.74 4.74 24.68
CA GLY A 260 -14.82 4.60 25.81
C GLY A 260 -14.66 3.13 26.18
N GLU A 261 -13.42 2.64 26.26
CA GLU A 261 -13.14 1.38 26.94
C GLU A 261 -12.92 1.68 28.43
N THR A 262 -13.65 0.94 29.27
CA THR A 262 -13.62 1.07 30.73
C THR A 262 -13.03 -0.18 31.36
N TYR A 263 -12.34 -0.02 32.49
CA TYR A 263 -12.00 -1.12 33.39
C TYR A 263 -12.61 -0.87 34.77
N LEU A 264 -12.92 -1.94 35.49
CA LEU A 264 -13.36 -1.86 36.88
C LEU A 264 -12.16 -1.68 37.80
N GLN A 265 -12.20 -0.64 38.63
CA GLN A 265 -11.25 -0.42 39.72
C GLN A 265 -11.58 -1.30 40.93
N ASP A 266 -10.63 -1.46 41.85
CA ASP A 266 -10.77 -2.30 43.05
C ASP A 266 -11.88 -1.82 44.00
N ASP A 267 -12.32 -0.56 43.90
CA ASP A 267 -13.45 0.00 44.64
C ASP A 267 -14.81 -0.23 43.96
N GLY A 268 -14.82 -0.96 42.84
CA GLY A 268 -16.01 -1.25 42.05
C GLY A 268 -16.44 -0.13 41.09
N THR A 269 -15.68 0.97 40.99
CA THR A 269 -15.97 2.05 40.05
C THR A 269 -15.38 1.76 38.67
N GLU A 270 -16.09 2.14 37.61
CA GLU A 270 -15.58 2.03 36.24
C GLU A 270 -14.73 3.26 35.90
N LYS A 271 -13.51 3.04 35.41
CA LYS A 271 -12.63 4.10 34.91
C LYS A 271 -12.38 3.93 33.42
N VAL A 272 -12.65 4.98 32.65
CA VAL A 272 -12.31 5.06 31.23
C VAL A 272 -10.79 5.12 31.11
N PHE A 273 -10.20 4.19 30.36
CA PHE A 273 -8.75 4.17 30.13
C PHE A 273 -8.38 4.50 28.69
N GLU A 274 -9.31 4.31 27.76
CA GLU A 274 -9.12 4.64 26.36
C GLU A 274 -10.42 5.17 25.78
N ILE A 275 -10.32 6.21 24.95
CA ILE A 275 -11.44 6.74 24.18
C ILE A 275 -11.06 6.56 22.72
N SER A 276 -11.73 5.64 22.03
CA SER A 276 -11.61 5.48 20.58
C SER A 276 -12.68 6.32 19.90
N GLU A 277 -12.26 7.18 18.97
CA GLU A 277 -13.17 7.91 18.09
C GLU A 277 -13.64 6.97 16.97
N ASP A 278 -14.91 6.58 16.97
CA ASP A 278 -15.56 5.80 15.92
C ASP A 278 -16.35 6.75 15.01
N ALA A 279 -15.89 6.99 13.79
CA ALA A 279 -16.66 7.73 12.78
C ALA A 279 -17.33 6.76 11.80
N THR A 280 -18.65 6.91 11.60
CA THR A 280 -19.40 6.22 10.55
C THR A 280 -19.85 7.25 9.52
N TYR A 281 -19.49 7.04 8.26
CA TYR A 281 -19.91 7.86 7.13
C TYR A 281 -20.97 7.12 6.34
N THR A 282 -22.14 7.73 6.16
CA THR A 282 -23.20 7.20 5.29
C THR A 282 -23.27 8.07 4.05
N LEU A 283 -23.08 7.48 2.87
CA LEU A 283 -23.17 8.14 1.59
C LEU A 283 -24.39 7.60 0.83
N ASN A 284 -25.39 8.44 0.61
CA ASN A 284 -26.44 8.13 -0.35
C ASN A 284 -25.86 8.18 -1.77
N THR A 285 -26.15 7.20 -2.63
CA THR A 285 -25.60 7.18 -4.00
C THR A 285 -26.28 8.14 -4.98
N GLY A 286 -27.34 8.81 -4.53
CA GLY A 286 -28.27 9.53 -5.39
C GLY A 286 -29.12 8.58 -6.24
N SER A 287 -29.85 9.16 -7.20
CA SER A 287 -30.68 8.39 -8.13
C SER A 287 -29.86 7.84 -9.28
N LEU A 288 -29.52 6.56 -9.25
CA LEU A 288 -28.82 5.87 -10.33
C LEU A 288 -29.79 5.08 -11.23
N LEU A 289 -29.55 5.15 -12.54
CA LEU A 289 -30.24 4.30 -13.52
C LEU A 289 -29.83 2.83 -13.37
N SER A 290 -30.68 1.91 -13.85
CA SER A 290 -30.44 0.46 -13.75
C SER A 290 -29.10 0.01 -14.33
N ASN A 291 -28.62 0.67 -15.39
CA ASN A 291 -27.33 0.41 -16.03
C ASN A 291 -26.14 1.04 -15.27
N GLU A 292 -26.37 2.01 -14.39
CA GLU A 292 -25.35 2.70 -13.58
C GLU A 292 -25.15 1.97 -12.24
N LYS A 293 -26.19 1.33 -11.69
CA LYS A 293 -26.17 0.60 -10.41
C LYS A 293 -25.11 -0.51 -10.28
N ALA A 294 -24.52 -1.00 -11.37
CA ALA A 294 -23.47 -2.02 -11.27
C ALA A 294 -22.19 -1.48 -10.62
N ILE A 295 -21.97 -0.15 -10.59
CA ILE A 295 -20.87 0.44 -9.83
C ILE A 295 -21.04 0.24 -8.33
N ILE A 296 -22.30 0.29 -7.85
CA ILE A 296 -22.59 0.15 -6.42
C ILE A 296 -22.13 -1.22 -5.92
N ARG A 297 -22.45 -2.26 -6.67
CA ARG A 297 -22.04 -3.64 -6.34
C ARG A 297 -20.52 -3.81 -6.35
N GLN A 298 -19.80 -3.07 -7.17
CA GLN A 298 -18.34 -3.15 -7.19
C GLN A 298 -17.73 -2.49 -5.98
N VAL A 299 -18.13 -1.26 -5.65
CA VAL A 299 -17.66 -0.58 -4.44
C VAL A 299 -18.00 -1.40 -3.20
N ALA A 300 -19.20 -1.97 -3.12
CA ALA A 300 -19.61 -2.82 -2.00
C ALA A 300 -18.80 -4.13 -1.89
N ASN A 301 -18.36 -4.69 -3.03
CA ASN A 301 -17.55 -5.92 -3.07
C ASN A 301 -16.04 -5.64 -3.16
N ALA A 302 -15.64 -4.38 -3.20
CA ALA A 302 -14.25 -3.96 -3.23
C ALA A 302 -13.61 -4.32 -1.90
N THR A 303 -12.34 -4.71 -1.95
CA THR A 303 -11.66 -5.08 -0.72
C THR A 303 -11.29 -3.84 0.08
N GLU A 304 -10.91 -2.79 -0.62
CA GLU A 304 -10.53 -1.52 -0.02
C GLU A 304 -11.24 -0.40 -0.77
N THR A 305 -11.68 0.58 0.01
CA THR A 305 -12.34 1.77 -0.47
C THR A 305 -11.72 2.96 0.27
N LYS A 306 -11.51 4.05 -0.45
CA LYS A 306 -11.08 5.34 0.10
C LYS A 306 -12.11 6.39 -0.24
N LEU A 307 -12.51 7.19 0.75
CA LEU A 307 -13.43 8.32 0.56
C LEU A 307 -12.65 9.63 0.68
N LEU A 308 -12.87 10.58 -0.23
CA LEU A 308 -12.28 11.91 -0.14
C LEU A 308 -13.15 12.78 0.77
N VAL A 309 -12.63 13.18 1.93
CA VAL A 309 -13.29 14.08 2.88
C VAL A 309 -12.32 15.21 3.21
N ASP A 310 -12.76 16.47 3.09
CA ASP A 310 -11.95 17.67 3.37
C ASP A 310 -10.57 17.67 2.70
N GLY A 311 -10.49 17.16 1.46
CA GLY A 311 -9.26 17.09 0.68
C GLY A 311 -8.32 15.94 1.07
N GLN A 312 -8.70 15.08 2.01
CA GLN A 312 -7.92 13.92 2.45
C GLN A 312 -8.61 12.61 2.09
N TRP A 313 -7.82 11.64 1.63
CA TRP A 313 -8.32 10.29 1.34
C TRP A 313 -8.33 9.46 2.62
N LEU A 314 -9.52 9.14 3.12
CA LEU A 314 -9.72 8.31 4.30
C LEU A 314 -9.96 6.86 3.90
N GLU A 315 -9.28 5.92 4.56
CA GLU A 315 -9.52 4.49 4.36
C GLU A 315 -10.81 4.05 5.05
N MET A 316 -11.67 3.39 4.28
CA MET A 316 -12.98 2.96 4.73
C MET A 316 -13.02 1.45 4.87
N VAL A 317 -13.53 0.96 6.00
CA VAL A 317 -14.00 -0.41 6.11
C VAL A 317 -15.40 -0.46 5.52
N ASN A 318 -15.53 -1.14 4.38
CA ASN A 318 -16.83 -1.38 3.77
C ASN A 318 -17.69 -2.25 4.70
N LYS A 319 -18.70 -1.65 5.35
CA LYS A 319 -19.78 -2.39 6.03
C LYS A 319 -21.06 -2.14 5.25
N SER A 320 -21.27 -2.85 4.14
CA SER A 320 -22.51 -2.70 3.38
C SER A 320 -23.69 -3.20 4.20
N LYS A 321 -24.61 -2.32 4.61
CA LYS A 321 -25.92 -2.70 5.13
C LYS A 321 -26.94 -2.45 4.03
N ARG A 322 -27.46 -3.51 3.40
CA ARG A 322 -28.57 -3.38 2.45
C ARG A 322 -29.82 -3.02 3.23
N TYR A 323 -30.40 -1.85 2.98
CA TYR A 323 -31.77 -1.58 3.38
C TYR A 323 -32.72 -1.92 2.24
N ARG A 324 -33.86 -2.49 2.60
CA ARG A 324 -34.99 -2.78 1.71
C ARG A 324 -36.15 -1.99 2.29
N GLU A 325 -36.49 -0.85 1.70
CA GLU A 325 -37.77 -0.21 2.01
C GLU A 325 -38.83 -0.66 1.01
N LEU A 326 -39.93 -1.18 1.55
CA LEU A 326 -41.25 -1.36 0.94
C LEU A 326 -42.17 -0.53 1.85
N ALA A 327 -43.10 0.30 1.41
CA ALA A 327 -43.56 0.74 0.10
C ALA A 327 -44.45 1.98 0.34
N ASP A 328 -44.44 2.98 -0.54
CA ASP A 328 -45.69 3.59 -0.99
C ASP A 328 -45.54 4.29 -2.35
N GLN A 329 -46.09 3.62 -3.37
CA GLN A 329 -46.57 4.16 -4.65
C GLN A 329 -45.70 5.02 -5.59
N SER A 330 -44.37 5.05 -5.44
CA SER A 330 -43.48 5.39 -6.58
C SER A 330 -42.12 4.72 -6.41
N ASN A 331 -41.62 4.09 -7.48
CA ASN A 331 -40.34 3.37 -7.45
C ASN A 331 -39.17 4.38 -7.42
N THR A 332 -38.81 4.92 -6.26
CA THR A 332 -37.52 5.59 -6.04
C THR A 332 -36.60 4.61 -5.32
N PHE A 333 -35.52 4.21 -6.00
CA PHE A 333 -34.50 3.33 -5.43
C PHE A 333 -33.31 4.18 -4.99
N GLU A 334 -33.27 4.58 -3.72
CA GLU A 334 -32.06 5.11 -3.11
C GLU A 334 -31.26 3.94 -2.51
N GLU A 335 -29.97 3.86 -2.83
CA GLU A 335 -29.05 2.86 -2.29
C GLU A 335 -28.00 3.61 -1.46
N ASP A 336 -28.04 3.45 -0.13
CA ASP A 336 -27.05 4.08 0.75
C ASP A 336 -25.83 3.17 0.95
N PHE A 337 -24.64 3.74 0.85
CA PHE A 337 -23.42 3.14 1.36
C PHE A 337 -23.21 3.54 2.80
N ILE A 338 -22.94 2.56 3.67
CA ILE A 338 -22.44 2.82 5.02
C ILE A 338 -20.98 2.40 5.06
N PHE A 339 -20.12 3.35 5.39
CA PHE A 339 -18.69 3.17 5.54
C PHE A 339 -18.33 3.37 7.02
N GLY A 340 -17.63 2.40 7.62
CA GLY A 340 -16.97 2.62 8.91
C GLY A 340 -15.56 3.15 8.66
N LEU A 341 -15.11 4.13 9.43
CA LEU A 341 -13.71 4.55 9.38
C LEU A 341 -12.81 3.36 9.74
N ARG A 342 -11.79 3.09 8.92
CA ARG A 342 -10.76 2.12 9.30
C ARG A 342 -9.80 2.79 10.29
N LEU A 343 -10.05 2.56 11.58
CA LEU A 343 -9.15 3.00 12.65
C LEU A 343 -7.82 2.24 12.68
N ASP A 344 -7.61 1.25 11.79
CA ASP A 344 -6.29 0.70 11.52
C ASP A 344 -5.40 1.72 10.78
N ARG A 345 -5.16 2.90 11.37
CA ARG A 345 -3.76 3.16 11.66
C ARG A 345 -3.35 2.05 12.62
N ARG A 346 -2.96 0.89 12.06
CA ARG A 346 -1.76 0.28 12.60
C ARG A 346 -0.82 1.46 12.64
N PHE A 347 -0.46 1.92 13.84
CA PHE A 347 0.78 2.63 13.97
C PHE A 347 1.74 1.75 13.20
N GLU A 348 2.17 2.23 12.03
CA GLU A 348 3.36 1.65 11.46
C GLU A 348 4.32 1.70 12.62
N ASN A 349 4.79 0.53 13.05
CA ASN A 349 5.84 0.49 14.02
C ASN A 349 7.15 0.93 13.34
N THR A 350 7.10 1.98 12.51
CA THR A 350 8.20 2.77 11.98
C THR A 350 8.69 3.75 13.05
N GLY A 351 8.66 3.31 14.30
CA GLY A 351 9.09 4.04 15.49
C GLY A 351 9.67 3.18 16.60
N VAL A 352 9.53 1.84 16.57
CA VAL A 352 10.32 0.94 17.42
C VAL A 352 11.33 0.17 16.55
N GLY A 353 12.16 0.93 15.84
CA GLY A 353 13.57 0.54 15.80
C GLY A 353 14.18 0.82 17.16
N PRO A 354 15.28 0.18 17.58
CA PRO A 354 16.05 0.71 18.70
C PRO A 354 16.40 2.15 18.34
N VAL A 355 15.74 3.11 18.99
CA VAL A 355 16.15 4.50 18.98
C VAL A 355 17.52 4.49 19.63
N THR A 356 18.57 4.43 18.83
CA THR A 356 19.91 4.78 19.25
C THR A 356 20.00 6.30 19.15
N THR A 357 19.17 7.00 19.94
CA THR A 357 19.51 8.36 20.34
C THR A 357 20.81 8.19 21.10
N THR A 358 21.91 8.63 20.48
CA THR A 358 23.16 8.74 21.21
C THR A 358 22.92 9.84 22.22
N PRO A 359 22.95 9.56 23.54
CA PRO A 359 22.70 10.59 24.53
C PRO A 359 23.69 11.73 24.32
N VAL A 360 23.22 12.98 24.32
CA VAL A 360 24.08 14.16 24.17
C VAL A 360 24.14 14.88 25.51
N LEU A 361 25.36 15.14 25.96
CA LEU A 361 25.66 15.86 27.20
C LEU A 361 26.42 17.12 26.81
N THR A 362 25.92 18.30 27.16
CA THR A 362 26.54 19.58 26.75
C THR A 362 26.56 20.56 27.91
N ILE A 363 27.72 21.14 28.20
CA ILE A 363 27.84 22.30 29.09
C ILE A 363 27.43 23.54 28.31
N THR A 364 26.39 24.22 28.77
CA THR A 364 25.76 25.37 28.12
C THR A 364 26.21 26.70 28.71
N GLY A 365 26.77 26.71 29.93
CA GLY A 365 27.24 27.92 30.59
C GLY A 365 28.16 27.66 31.77
N THR A 366 29.01 28.64 32.09
CA THR A 366 29.79 28.67 33.34
C THR A 366 29.84 30.07 33.91
N SER A 367 29.84 30.20 35.23
CA SER A 367 30.07 31.47 35.92
C SER A 367 30.94 31.27 37.16
N VAL A 368 31.75 32.28 37.50
CA VAL A 368 32.71 32.24 38.62
C VAL A 368 32.42 33.36 39.59
N SER A 369 32.35 33.05 40.88
CA SER A 369 32.18 34.00 41.97
C SER A 369 33.07 33.61 43.15
N GLY A 370 34.27 34.21 43.23
CA GLY A 370 35.27 33.80 44.22
C GLY A 370 35.75 32.37 43.94
N PRO A 371 35.80 31.47 44.95
CA PRO A 371 36.19 30.08 44.73
C PRO A 371 35.08 29.24 44.08
N ASP A 372 33.87 29.77 43.94
CA ASP A 372 32.71 29.02 43.48
C ASP A 372 32.49 29.16 41.97
N VAL A 373 32.31 28.02 41.30
CA VAL A 373 32.03 27.89 39.87
C VAL A 373 30.66 27.23 39.70
N THR A 374 29.76 27.91 39.02
CA THR A 374 28.46 27.37 38.63
C THR A 374 28.53 26.87 37.18
N ILE A 375 28.02 25.67 36.93
CA ILE A 375 28.02 25.01 35.63
C ILE A 375 26.58 24.70 35.22
N ASP A 376 26.18 25.24 34.08
CA ASP A 376 24.90 24.94 33.43
C ASP A 376 25.13 23.87 32.35
N PHE A 377 24.25 22.87 32.29
CA PHE A 377 24.33 21.83 31.29
C PHE A 377 22.96 21.30 30.87
N THR A 378 22.90 20.72 29.68
CA THR A 378 21.73 20.01 29.16
C THR A 378 22.08 18.56 28.88
N ILE A 379 21.10 17.68 29.11
CA ILE A 379 21.18 16.26 28.79
C ILE A 379 19.94 15.88 27.99
N SER A 380 20.11 15.35 26.77
CA SER A 380 19.00 14.83 25.96
C SER A 380 18.99 13.31 25.96
N ASP A 381 17.78 12.72 26.00
CA ASP A 381 17.53 11.29 25.86
C ASP A 381 18.33 10.40 26.84
N TYR A 382 18.58 10.90 28.05
CA TYR A 382 19.40 10.21 29.06
C TYR A 382 18.52 9.42 30.02
N ILE A 383 18.71 8.10 30.05
CA ILE A 383 17.87 7.14 30.79
C ILE A 383 18.53 6.72 32.11
N TYR A 384 19.66 7.33 32.49
CA TYR A 384 20.49 6.88 33.61
C TYR A 384 20.54 7.91 34.75
N PRO A 385 20.61 7.46 36.02
CA PRO A 385 20.36 8.36 37.16
C PRO A 385 21.55 9.25 37.57
N VAL A 386 22.78 9.02 37.08
CA VAL A 386 24.00 9.68 37.59
C VAL A 386 24.98 10.05 36.47
N VAL A 387 25.57 11.24 36.57
CA VAL A 387 26.71 11.72 35.75
C VAL A 387 27.87 12.13 36.66
N LYS A 388 29.09 12.13 36.15
CA LYS A 388 30.30 12.53 36.88
C LYS A 388 30.86 13.82 36.30
N LEU A 389 31.26 14.73 37.17
CA LEU A 389 32.11 15.84 36.76
C LEU A 389 33.56 15.35 36.70
N GLN A 390 34.30 15.80 35.71
CA GLN A 390 35.71 15.50 35.54
C GLN A 390 36.49 16.80 35.44
N LEU A 391 37.54 16.89 36.26
CA LEU A 391 38.36 18.09 36.41
C LEU A 391 39.78 17.79 35.96
N SER A 392 40.39 18.78 35.30
CA SER A 392 41.78 18.73 34.87
C SER A 392 42.43 20.09 35.08
N SER A 393 43.65 20.11 35.62
CA SER A 393 44.47 21.32 35.76
C SER A 393 45.42 21.55 34.57
N ASP A 394 45.61 20.52 33.73
CA ASP A 394 46.53 20.54 32.58
C ASP A 394 45.79 20.46 31.22
N GLY A 395 44.48 20.21 31.24
CA GLY A 395 43.63 20.01 30.06
C GLY A 395 43.81 18.65 29.39
N ILE A 396 44.64 17.77 29.96
CA ILE A 396 45.04 16.48 29.37
C ILE A 396 44.57 15.33 30.27
N THR A 397 44.88 15.41 31.56
CA THR A 397 44.55 14.37 32.54
C THR A 397 43.33 14.79 33.33
N PHE A 398 42.23 14.05 33.15
CA PHE A 398 40.97 14.30 33.85
C PHE A 398 40.79 13.31 35.00
N ASN A 399 40.58 13.83 36.20
CA ASN A 399 40.22 13.04 37.36
C ASN A 399 38.70 13.08 37.57
N ASP A 400 38.12 11.93 37.87
CA ASP A 400 36.73 11.84 38.35
C ASP A 400 36.60 12.63 39.65
N SER A 401 35.64 13.54 39.72
CA SER A 401 35.16 14.06 41.00
C SER A 401 34.09 13.13 41.59
N ASP A 402 33.49 13.57 42.70
CA ASP A 402 32.28 12.95 43.23
C ASP A 402 31.16 12.92 42.18
N ASP A 403 30.29 11.92 42.30
CA ASP A 403 29.07 11.79 41.49
C ASP A 403 28.18 13.02 41.71
N ILE A 404 27.72 13.65 40.62
CA ILE A 404 26.85 14.82 40.70
C ILE A 404 25.42 14.48 40.29
N SER A 405 24.47 15.20 40.90
CA SER A 405 23.06 15.11 40.53
C SER A 405 22.83 15.63 39.11
N ILE A 406 21.86 15.05 38.39
CA ILE A 406 21.49 15.44 37.01
C ILE A 406 20.74 16.78 36.92
N VAL A 407 20.67 17.55 38.02
CA VAL A 407 19.97 18.83 38.07
C VAL A 407 20.94 19.96 37.70
N SER A 408 20.64 20.71 36.64
CA SER A 408 21.32 21.97 36.31
C SER A 408 20.65 23.13 37.04
N PRO A 409 21.39 24.13 37.57
CA PRO A 409 22.85 24.25 37.60
C PRO A 409 23.52 23.40 38.69
N GLN A 410 24.81 23.10 38.51
CA GLN A 410 25.68 22.50 39.55
C GLN A 410 26.71 23.50 40.05
N LEU A 411 26.91 23.54 41.36
CA LEU A 411 27.87 24.41 42.04
C LEU A 411 29.10 23.61 42.48
N LEU A 412 30.28 24.16 42.22
CA LEU A 412 31.57 23.56 42.56
C LEU A 412 32.49 24.59 43.19
N THR A 413 33.14 24.26 44.30
CA THR A 413 34.16 25.11 44.90
C THR A 413 35.55 24.62 44.48
N LEU A 414 36.33 25.47 43.83
CA LEU A 414 37.66 25.17 43.29
C LEU A 414 38.73 26.06 43.94
N LEU A 415 39.96 25.55 43.97
CA LEU A 415 41.13 26.34 44.37
C LEU A 415 41.50 27.35 43.27
N PRO A 416 42.14 28.49 43.61
CA PRO A 416 42.61 29.46 42.62
C PRO A 416 43.52 28.81 41.57
N GLY A 417 43.25 29.08 40.30
CA GLY A 417 43.95 28.49 39.16
C GLY A 417 43.07 28.35 37.92
N THR A 418 43.67 27.81 36.85
CA THR A 418 42.97 27.46 35.61
C THR A 418 42.52 26.01 35.66
N TRP A 419 41.24 25.77 35.37
CA TRP A 419 40.62 24.46 35.39
C TRP A 419 39.91 24.15 34.08
N TYR A 420 40.03 22.91 33.64
CA TYR A 420 39.32 22.35 32.50
C TYR A 420 38.27 21.38 33.03
N ILE A 421 37.02 21.59 32.64
CA ILE A 421 35.88 20.88 33.20
C ILE A 421 35.10 20.20 32.08
N ARG A 422 34.73 18.94 32.28
CA ARG A 422 33.77 18.21 31.45
C ARG A 422 32.87 17.33 32.30
N ILE A 423 31.74 16.91 31.76
CA ILE A 423 30.83 15.94 32.40
C ILE A 423 30.92 14.63 31.62
N ALA A 424 30.92 13.51 32.33
CA ALA A 424 30.99 12.16 31.77
C ALA A 424 29.84 11.28 32.27
N SER A 425 29.37 10.34 31.45
CA SER A 425 28.45 9.29 31.92
C SER A 425 29.17 8.31 32.85
N ASN A 426 28.57 8.03 34.02
CA ASN A 426 29.18 7.13 35.00
C ASN A 426 28.90 5.66 34.64
N GLY A 427 29.94 4.81 34.58
CA GLY A 427 29.79 3.35 34.55
C GLY A 427 29.42 2.67 33.22
N TYR A 428 29.38 3.38 32.08
CA TYR A 428 29.00 2.81 30.78
C TYR A 428 30.15 2.82 29.75
N THR A 429 30.18 1.79 28.90
CA THR A 429 31.04 1.72 27.72
C THR A 429 30.15 1.63 26.47
N PRO A 430 30.22 2.58 25.52
CA PRO A 430 31.14 3.73 25.48
C PRO A 430 30.76 4.85 26.47
N GLN A 431 31.77 5.50 27.06
CA GLN A 431 31.56 6.71 27.87
C GLN A 431 31.19 7.88 26.96
N ILE A 432 30.25 8.70 27.41
CA ILE A 432 29.80 9.91 26.72
C ILE A 432 30.37 11.11 27.49
N PHE A 433 30.98 12.05 26.77
CA PHE A 433 31.58 13.24 27.34
C PHE A 433 30.91 14.50 26.81
N SER A 434 30.81 15.52 27.66
CA SER A 434 30.49 16.88 27.22
C SER A 434 31.67 17.53 26.49
N ASN A 435 31.39 18.71 25.93
CA ASN A 435 32.44 19.69 25.64
C ASN A 435 33.26 20.02 26.90
N VAL A 436 34.54 20.33 26.71
CA VAL A 436 35.43 20.82 27.77
C VAL A 436 35.32 22.34 27.82
N VAL A 437 35.12 22.89 29.02
CA VAL A 437 35.14 24.33 29.27
C VAL A 437 36.34 24.69 30.13
N THR A 438 36.94 25.85 29.86
CA THR A 438 38.06 26.38 30.64
C THR A 438 37.55 27.48 31.55
N VAL A 439 37.87 27.40 32.84
CA VAL A 439 37.45 28.34 33.87
C VAL A 439 38.68 28.82 34.62
N VAL A 440 38.76 30.12 34.92
CA VAL A 440 39.85 30.72 35.71
C VAL A 440 39.27 31.18 37.04
N VAL A 441 39.76 30.62 38.13
CA VAL A 441 39.36 30.95 39.50
C VAL A 441 40.45 31.84 40.09
N SER A 442 40.08 33.08 40.45
CA SER A 442 40.99 34.14 40.91
C SER A 442 41.20 34.13 42.42
#